data_AF-A0A381Q9U7-F1
#
_entry.id   AF-A0A381Q9U7-F1
#
_cell.length_a   1.000
_cell.length_b   1.000
_cell.length_c   1.000
_cell.angle_alpha   90.00
_cell.angle_beta   90.00
_cell.angle_gamma   90.00
#
_symmetry.space_group_name_H-M   'P 1'
#
loop_
_entity.id
_entity.type
_entity.pdbx_description
1 polymer ?
#
loop_
_entity_poly.entity_id
_entity_poly.type
_entity_poly.pdbx_seq_one_letter_code
_entity_poly.pdbx_strand_id
1 'polypeptide(L)'
;MTDQSKSDQGVPPVDVPEAGVPGLILPDPPSKAKLFWATLAALGVAGVVLVSAILPAEYDIDPLGIGEVLGLRVLSNPGDGTIAVRPDGITAHGSSYRTDHRTFEIAPGSFVEYKYRLEEGRSMVYSWSASYWVRSEMHSEADGAEEGTADFFEVEERTLARHGSYVAPFPGIHGWYWLNENDDTVTVTLDASGFFSTSVELARGELPTVREIMETPDSTAWRPFF
;
A
#
# COMPACT_ATOMS: atom_id res chain seq x y z
N MET A 1 -55.52 103.27 3.91
CA MET A 1 -54.10 103.67 3.84
C MET A 1 -53.26 102.40 3.85
N THR A 2 -52.94 101.79 2.69
CA THR A 2 -51.81 102.04 1.74
C THR A 2 -50.46 101.46 2.18
N ASP A 3 -50.12 100.31 1.59
CA ASP A 3 -48.97 100.02 0.69
C ASP A 3 -47.49 100.39 1.04
N GLN A 4 -46.65 99.34 1.10
CA GLN A 4 -45.36 99.09 0.40
C GLN A 4 -44.05 99.93 0.58
N SER A 5 -42.96 99.17 0.89
CA SER A 5 -41.72 98.96 0.10
C SER A 5 -40.34 99.53 0.53
N LYS A 6 -39.33 98.66 0.27
CA LYS A 6 -37.88 98.88 -0.05
C LYS A 6 -36.94 99.30 1.10
N SER A 7 -35.65 98.93 1.15
CA SER A 7 -34.73 98.27 0.19
C SER A 7 -33.50 97.67 0.90
N ASP A 8 -32.98 96.62 0.26
CA ASP A 8 -31.64 96.00 0.29
C ASP A 8 -30.44 96.97 0.21
N GLN A 9 -29.24 96.52 0.64
CA GLN A 9 -27.91 96.70 0.02
C GLN A 9 -26.82 96.02 0.88
N GLY A 10 -26.25 94.93 0.35
CA GLY A 10 -25.05 94.26 0.86
C GLY A 10 -23.74 94.78 0.24
N VAL A 11 -22.60 94.38 0.81
CA VAL A 11 -21.26 94.51 0.21
C VAL A 11 -20.60 93.11 0.21
N PRO A 12 -19.93 92.70 -0.89
CA PRO A 12 -19.81 91.30 -1.28
C PRO A 12 -18.59 90.53 -0.73
N PRO A 13 -18.58 89.19 -0.86
CA PRO A 13 -17.64 88.29 -0.20
C PRO A 13 -16.42 87.92 -1.07
N VAL A 14 -15.42 87.34 -0.40
CA VAL A 14 -14.12 86.92 -0.94
C VAL A 14 -14.20 85.48 -1.47
N ASP A 15 -13.77 85.28 -2.71
CA ASP A 15 -13.68 83.98 -3.40
C ASP A 15 -12.49 83.13 -2.91
N VAL A 16 -12.74 81.84 -2.67
CA VAL A 16 -11.71 80.79 -2.59
C VAL A 16 -12.07 79.70 -3.61
N PRO A 17 -11.13 79.26 -4.48
CA PRO A 17 -11.45 78.36 -5.58
C PRO A 17 -11.60 76.91 -5.10
N GLU A 18 -12.71 76.28 -5.45
CA GLU A 18 -12.98 74.86 -5.22
C GLU A 18 -12.37 74.04 -6.37
N ALA A 19 -11.29 73.30 -6.08
CA ALA A 19 -10.70 72.35 -7.01
C ALA A 19 -11.59 71.10 -7.09
N GLY A 20 -12.43 71.02 -8.13
CA GLY A 20 -13.28 69.86 -8.40
C GLY A 20 -12.47 68.60 -8.75
N VAL A 21 -12.80 67.49 -8.11
CA VAL A 21 -12.25 66.16 -8.41
C VAL A 21 -12.67 65.72 -9.82
N PRO A 22 -11.77 65.20 -10.67
CA PRO A 22 -12.13 64.73 -12.00
C PRO A 22 -13.11 63.55 -11.91
N GLY A 23 -14.24 63.67 -12.61
CA GLY A 23 -15.36 62.73 -12.54
C GLY A 23 -14.96 61.28 -12.82
N LEU A 24 -15.35 60.39 -11.90
CA LEU A 24 -15.36 58.95 -12.14
C LEU A 24 -16.33 58.67 -13.30
N ILE A 25 -15.79 58.26 -14.45
CA ILE A 25 -16.58 57.75 -15.57
C ILE A 25 -17.15 56.39 -15.15
N LEU A 26 -18.38 56.38 -14.65
CA LEU A 26 -19.13 55.14 -14.48
C LEU A 26 -19.67 54.73 -15.86
N PRO A 27 -19.41 53.50 -16.34
CA PRO A 27 -19.93 53.06 -17.63
C PRO A 27 -21.46 53.07 -17.63
N ASP A 28 -22.05 53.53 -18.73
CA ASP A 28 -23.51 53.52 -18.90
C ASP A 28 -24.08 52.10 -18.73
N PRO A 29 -25.22 51.95 -18.03
CA PRO A 29 -25.83 50.64 -17.84
C PRO A 29 -26.22 50.01 -19.19
N PRO A 30 -26.09 48.68 -19.34
CA PRO A 30 -26.42 48.00 -20.58
C PRO A 30 -27.89 48.20 -20.94
N SER A 31 -28.17 48.44 -22.22
CA SER A 31 -29.55 48.60 -22.69
C SER A 31 -30.36 47.31 -22.54
N LYS A 32 -31.69 47.43 -22.44
CA LYS A 32 -32.59 46.26 -22.37
C LYS A 32 -32.37 45.26 -23.51
N ALA A 33 -32.05 45.75 -24.71
CA ALA A 33 -31.72 44.94 -25.86
C ALA A 33 -30.38 44.21 -25.71
N LYS A 34 -29.34 44.88 -25.16
CA LYS A 34 -28.04 44.25 -24.86
C LYS A 34 -28.20 43.16 -23.80
N LEU A 35 -28.99 43.41 -22.76
CA LEU A 35 -29.31 42.42 -21.74
C LEU A 35 -30.02 41.20 -22.33
N PHE A 36 -31.04 41.41 -23.15
CA PHE A 36 -31.78 40.33 -23.82
C PHE A 36 -30.85 39.43 -24.67
N TRP A 37 -30.00 40.03 -25.50
CA TRP A 37 -29.05 39.26 -26.32
C TRP A 37 -27.97 38.56 -25.50
N ALA A 38 -27.46 39.20 -24.45
CA ALA A 38 -26.51 38.57 -23.53
C ALA A 38 -27.15 37.36 -22.81
N THR A 39 -28.41 37.46 -22.39
CA THR A 39 -29.15 36.34 -21.80
C THR A 39 -29.34 35.19 -22.79
N LEU A 40 -29.70 35.48 -24.04
CA LEU A 40 -29.82 34.45 -25.08
C LEU A 40 -28.47 33.77 -25.36
N ALA A 41 -27.39 34.55 -25.44
CA ALA A 41 -26.05 34.00 -25.65
C ALA A 41 -25.63 33.10 -24.48
N ALA A 42 -25.85 33.54 -23.24
CA ALA A 42 -25.56 32.74 -22.04
C ALA A 42 -26.37 31.43 -22.02
N LEU A 43 -27.66 31.48 -22.40
CA LEU A 43 -28.50 30.29 -22.50
C LEU A 43 -27.97 29.31 -23.54
N GLY A 44 -27.49 29.81 -24.68
CA GLY A 44 -26.85 29.00 -25.71
C GLY A 44 -25.59 28.31 -25.22
N VAL A 45 -24.68 29.04 -24.56
CA VAL A 45 -23.47 28.48 -23.97
C VAL A 45 -23.81 27.42 -22.91
N ALA A 46 -24.77 27.70 -22.03
CA ALA A 46 -25.22 26.75 -21.02
C ALA A 46 -25.78 25.47 -21.65
N GLY A 47 -26.58 25.59 -22.73
CA GLY A 47 -27.09 24.45 -23.47
C GLY A 47 -25.99 23.59 -24.09
N VAL A 48 -24.96 24.22 -24.67
CA VAL A 48 -23.80 23.49 -25.21
C VAL A 48 -23.09 22.71 -24.11
N VAL A 49 -22.77 23.34 -22.97
CA VAL A 49 -22.10 22.68 -21.84
C VAL A 49 -22.95 21.55 -21.26
N LEU A 50 -24.26 21.76 -21.13
CA LEU A 50 -25.19 20.75 -20.65
C LEU A 50 -25.14 19.49 -21.51
N VAL A 51 -25.25 19.67 -22.83
CA VAL A 51 -25.35 18.54 -23.77
C VAL A 51 -24.00 17.86 -24.02
N SER A 52 -22.90 18.61 -24.06
CA SER A 52 -21.58 18.07 -24.41
C SER A 52 -20.77 17.55 -23.22
N ALA A 53 -21.02 18.04 -22.00
CA ALA A 53 -20.21 17.70 -20.83
C ALA A 53 -21.05 17.15 -19.67
N ILE A 54 -22.10 17.87 -19.24
CA ILE A 54 -22.85 17.51 -18.02
C ILE A 54 -23.66 16.21 -18.23
N LEU A 55 -24.43 16.11 -19.32
CA LEU A 55 -25.23 14.92 -19.59
C LEU A 55 -24.38 13.64 -19.75
N PRO A 56 -23.26 13.65 -20.50
CA PRO A 56 -22.40 12.48 -20.57
C PRO A 56 -21.69 12.15 -19.25
N ALA A 57 -21.18 13.16 -18.53
CA ALA A 57 -20.37 12.95 -17.32
C ALA A 57 -21.17 12.52 -16.09
N GLU A 58 -22.41 12.99 -15.95
CA GLU A 58 -23.23 12.75 -14.75
C GLU A 58 -24.31 11.69 -14.99
N TYR A 59 -24.84 11.59 -16.21
CA TYR A 59 -26.05 10.81 -16.49
C TYR A 59 -25.86 9.72 -17.56
N ASP A 60 -24.66 9.55 -18.11
CA ASP A 60 -24.40 8.62 -19.21
C ASP A 60 -25.22 8.89 -20.48
N ILE A 61 -25.74 10.12 -20.64
CA ILE A 61 -26.54 10.53 -21.79
C ILE A 61 -25.64 11.33 -22.75
N ASP A 62 -25.23 10.70 -23.86
CA ASP A 62 -24.34 11.31 -24.84
C ASP A 62 -25.00 11.44 -26.24
N PRO A 63 -25.85 12.45 -26.46
CA PRO A 63 -26.56 12.64 -27.73
C PRO A 63 -25.64 13.10 -28.87
N LEU A 64 -24.46 13.62 -28.57
CA LEU A 64 -23.50 14.12 -29.57
C LEU A 64 -22.32 13.15 -29.81
N GLY A 65 -22.15 12.12 -28.99
CA GLY A 65 -21.01 11.19 -29.02
C GLY A 65 -19.69 11.79 -28.51
N ILE A 66 -19.71 13.04 -28.04
CA ILE A 66 -18.51 13.77 -27.60
C ILE A 66 -18.05 13.27 -26.23
N GLY A 67 -18.98 12.86 -25.37
CA GLY A 67 -18.67 12.33 -24.04
C GLY A 67 -17.91 11.01 -24.09
N GLU A 68 -18.26 10.12 -25.01
CA GLU A 68 -17.51 8.89 -25.29
C GLU A 68 -16.10 9.20 -25.81
N VAL A 69 -16.00 10.09 -26.80
CA VAL A 69 -14.71 10.47 -27.42
C VAL A 69 -13.76 11.11 -26.41
N LEU A 70 -14.30 11.93 -25.50
CA LEU A 70 -13.52 12.60 -24.45
C LEU A 70 -13.39 11.74 -23.16
N GLY A 71 -14.00 10.56 -23.11
CA GLY A 71 -13.97 9.67 -21.95
C GLY A 71 -14.74 10.19 -20.72
N LEU A 72 -15.63 11.16 -20.89
CA LEU A 72 -16.39 11.77 -19.78
C LEU A 72 -17.39 10.78 -19.15
N ARG A 73 -17.86 9.79 -19.90
CA ARG A 73 -18.81 8.76 -19.43
C ARG A 73 -18.23 7.83 -18.36
N VAL A 74 -16.91 7.80 -18.17
CA VAL A 74 -16.31 7.04 -17.05
C VAL A 74 -16.71 7.63 -15.68
N LEU A 75 -17.07 8.92 -15.64
CA LEU A 75 -17.43 9.63 -14.42
C LEU A 75 -18.85 9.31 -13.95
N SER A 76 -19.75 8.95 -14.87
CA SER A 76 -21.16 8.63 -14.56
C SER A 76 -21.33 7.21 -14.04
N ASN A 77 -20.31 6.36 -14.22
CA ASN A 77 -20.29 5.00 -13.71
C ASN A 77 -19.31 4.89 -12.53
N PRO A 78 -19.75 5.15 -11.28
CA PRO A 78 -18.89 5.04 -10.10
C PRO A 78 -18.43 3.60 -9.76
N GLY A 79 -18.60 2.65 -10.67
CA GLY A 79 -18.58 1.22 -10.38
C GLY A 79 -19.84 0.82 -9.63
N ASP A 80 -20.12 -0.48 -9.53
CA ASP A 80 -21.25 -1.03 -8.77
C ASP A 80 -21.10 -0.88 -7.23
N GLY A 81 -20.12 -0.07 -6.78
CA GLY A 81 -19.75 0.07 -5.38
C GLY A 81 -19.13 -1.20 -4.78
N THR A 82 -18.93 -2.25 -5.59
CA THR A 82 -18.27 -3.46 -5.13
C THR A 82 -16.76 -3.28 -5.21
N ILE A 83 -16.08 -3.62 -4.12
CA ILE A 83 -14.63 -3.73 -4.13
C ILE A 83 -14.32 -5.04 -4.83
N ALA A 84 -13.60 -4.97 -5.96
CA ALA A 84 -13.09 -6.16 -6.62
C ALA A 84 -12.15 -6.91 -5.66
N VAL A 85 -12.66 -8.00 -5.08
CA VAL A 85 -11.86 -8.85 -4.19
C VAL A 85 -11.01 -9.77 -5.05
N ARG A 86 -9.69 -9.75 -4.81
CA ARG A 86 -8.76 -10.73 -5.37
C ARG A 86 -8.60 -11.89 -4.36
N PRO A 87 -9.34 -13.01 -4.51
CA PRO A 87 -9.39 -14.07 -3.50
C PRO A 87 -8.07 -14.85 -3.36
N ASP A 88 -7.20 -14.80 -4.36
CA ASP A 88 -5.87 -15.40 -4.38
C ASP A 88 -4.78 -14.48 -3.79
N GLY A 89 -5.14 -13.30 -3.30
CA GLY A 89 -4.19 -12.37 -2.68
C GLY A 89 -3.80 -12.73 -1.25
N ILE A 90 -4.63 -13.50 -0.54
CA ILE A 90 -4.41 -13.90 0.86
C ILE A 90 -4.76 -15.37 1.02
N THR A 91 -3.80 -16.17 1.48
CA THR A 91 -4.05 -17.54 1.92
C THR A 91 -4.26 -17.54 3.43
N ALA A 92 -5.52 -17.71 3.86
CA ALA A 92 -5.83 -17.86 5.27
C ALA A 92 -5.44 -19.25 5.76
N HIS A 93 -4.70 -19.29 6.86
CA HIS A 93 -4.14 -20.51 7.43
C HIS A 93 -4.78 -20.77 8.80
N GLY A 94 -5.41 -21.94 8.96
CA GLY A 94 -6.04 -22.35 10.23
C GLY A 94 -5.07 -22.80 11.34
N SER A 95 -3.76 -22.68 11.15
CA SER A 95 -2.75 -23.02 12.17
C SER A 95 -2.26 -21.74 12.84
N SER A 96 -1.74 -21.86 14.06
CA SER A 96 -1.16 -20.72 14.77
C SER A 96 0.10 -20.23 14.07
N TYR A 97 0.18 -18.93 13.82
CA TYR A 97 1.41 -18.27 13.40
C TYR A 97 2.44 -18.32 14.54
N ARG A 98 3.68 -18.66 14.22
CA ARG A 98 4.80 -18.77 15.17
C ARG A 98 6.04 -18.05 14.65
N THR A 99 6.92 -17.72 15.58
CA THR A 99 8.29 -17.25 15.32
C THR A 99 9.28 -18.22 15.97
N ASP A 100 10.47 -18.35 15.39
CA ASP A 100 11.57 -19.10 16.01
C ASP A 100 12.89 -18.34 15.78
N HIS A 101 13.71 -18.27 16.82
CA HIS A 101 15.06 -17.71 16.80
C HIS A 101 16.00 -18.73 17.43
N ARG A 102 16.96 -19.23 16.65
CA ARG A 102 17.85 -20.32 17.05
C ARG A 102 19.29 -20.02 16.72
N THR A 103 20.19 -20.51 17.56
CA THR A 103 21.63 -20.49 17.32
C THR A 103 22.18 -21.88 17.53
N PHE A 104 23.03 -22.32 16.61
CA PHE A 104 23.66 -23.63 16.61
C PHE A 104 25.17 -23.45 16.53
N GLU A 105 25.92 -24.09 17.44
CA GLU A 105 27.37 -24.19 17.35
C GLU A 105 27.75 -25.52 16.71
N ILE A 106 28.40 -25.44 15.54
CA ILE A 106 28.73 -26.62 14.73
C ILE A 106 30.25 -26.83 14.79
N ALA A 107 30.67 -27.89 15.47
CA ALA A 107 32.09 -28.26 15.56
C ALA A 107 32.70 -28.60 14.18
N PRO A 108 34.03 -28.54 14.03
CA PRO A 108 34.73 -28.98 12.82
C PRO A 108 34.31 -30.36 12.34
N GLY A 109 34.01 -30.48 11.06
CA GLY A 109 33.52 -31.72 10.42
C GLY A 109 32.13 -32.18 10.87
N SER A 110 31.42 -31.43 11.71
CA SER A 110 30.09 -31.79 12.20
C SER A 110 28.98 -31.05 11.46
N PHE A 111 27.74 -31.46 11.70
CA PHE A 111 26.57 -30.86 11.09
C PHE A 111 25.48 -30.63 12.13
N VAL A 112 24.55 -29.75 11.78
CA VAL A 112 23.23 -29.68 12.39
C VAL A 112 22.19 -29.61 11.28
N GLU A 113 21.09 -30.30 11.49
CA GLU A 113 19.92 -30.25 10.64
C GLU A 113 18.73 -29.84 11.48
N TYR A 114 17.98 -28.84 11.01
CA TYR A 114 16.86 -28.29 11.75
C TYR A 114 15.67 -28.12 10.82
N LYS A 115 14.59 -28.84 11.13
CA LYS A 115 13.40 -28.91 10.28
C LYS A 115 12.15 -28.52 11.05
N TYR A 116 11.24 -27.85 10.37
CA TYR A 116 9.90 -27.54 10.85
C TYR A 116 8.89 -28.52 10.30
N ARG A 117 7.90 -28.87 11.11
CA ARG A 117 6.67 -29.51 10.63
C ARG A 117 5.81 -28.48 9.89
N LEU A 118 5.52 -28.74 8.61
CA LEU A 118 4.58 -27.96 7.81
C LEU A 118 3.54 -28.86 7.17
N GLU A 119 2.34 -28.31 6.99
CA GLU A 119 1.30 -28.88 6.14
C GLU A 119 1.43 -28.28 4.72
N GLU A 120 0.84 -28.93 3.72
CA GLU A 120 0.82 -28.42 2.35
C GLU A 120 0.27 -26.98 2.29
N GLY A 121 0.93 -26.14 1.49
CA GLY A 121 0.58 -24.75 1.28
C GLY A 121 0.94 -23.83 2.44
N ARG A 122 1.44 -24.33 3.57
CA ARG A 122 1.90 -23.49 4.69
C ARG A 122 3.18 -22.78 4.30
N SER A 123 3.23 -21.49 4.62
CA SER A 123 4.36 -20.64 4.32
C SER A 123 5.22 -20.34 5.56
N MET A 124 6.51 -20.13 5.30
CA MET A 124 7.43 -19.49 6.24
C MET A 124 8.27 -18.45 5.50
N VAL A 125 8.63 -17.38 6.20
CA VAL A 125 9.70 -16.45 5.84
C VAL A 125 10.87 -16.75 6.76
N TYR A 126 12.08 -16.77 6.21
CA TYR A 126 13.28 -17.12 6.95
C TYR A 126 14.44 -16.21 6.62
N SER A 127 15.39 -16.15 7.54
CA SER A 127 16.72 -15.61 7.36
C SER A 127 17.66 -16.39 8.26
N TRP A 128 18.79 -16.85 7.73
CA TRP A 128 19.87 -17.40 8.55
C TRP A 128 21.22 -16.85 8.12
N SER A 129 22.15 -16.82 9.05
CA SER A 129 23.55 -16.41 8.83
C SER A 129 24.51 -17.33 9.57
N ALA A 130 25.75 -17.40 9.10
CA ALA A 130 26.83 -18.17 9.70
C ALA A 130 28.03 -17.28 9.98
N SER A 131 28.74 -17.53 11.08
CA SER A 131 29.96 -16.79 11.45
C SER A 131 31.11 -17.01 10.46
N TYR A 132 31.09 -18.14 9.75
CA TYR A 132 31.98 -18.46 8.64
C TYR A 132 31.25 -19.37 7.64
N TRP A 133 31.86 -19.66 6.48
CA TRP A 133 31.14 -20.36 5.42
C TRP A 133 30.78 -21.79 5.86
N VAL A 134 29.60 -22.24 5.45
CA VAL A 134 29.11 -23.62 5.61
C VAL A 134 28.66 -24.16 4.26
N ARG A 135 28.66 -25.49 4.11
CA ARG A 135 27.83 -26.15 3.10
C ARG A 135 26.41 -26.20 3.65
N SER A 136 25.42 -25.82 2.86
CA SER A 136 24.02 -25.86 3.30
C SER A 136 23.10 -26.45 2.25
N GLU A 137 22.02 -27.07 2.69
CA GLU A 137 20.94 -27.51 1.81
C GLU A 137 19.59 -27.27 2.47
N MET A 138 18.63 -26.77 1.71
CA MET A 138 17.22 -26.73 2.07
C MET A 138 16.54 -27.91 1.40
N HIS A 139 15.97 -28.81 2.19
CA HIS A 139 15.26 -29.97 1.67
C HIS A 139 14.11 -30.39 2.57
N SER A 140 13.27 -31.27 2.07
CA SER A 140 12.11 -31.78 2.81
C SER A 140 11.86 -33.25 2.58
N GLU A 141 11.23 -33.86 3.57
CA GLU A 141 10.78 -35.24 3.54
C GLU A 141 9.27 -35.26 3.74
N ALA A 142 8.56 -35.85 2.79
CA ALA A 142 7.10 -35.96 2.84
C ALA A 142 6.67 -37.01 3.86
N ASP A 143 5.48 -36.82 4.43
CA ASP A 143 4.89 -37.83 5.31
C ASP A 143 4.75 -39.19 4.63
N GLY A 144 5.27 -40.23 5.28
CA GLY A 144 5.22 -41.59 4.76
C GLY A 144 6.15 -41.85 3.58
N ALA A 145 7.06 -40.93 3.25
CA ALA A 145 8.14 -41.19 2.31
C ALA A 145 9.04 -42.34 2.79
N GLU A 146 9.66 -43.06 1.85
CA GLU A 146 10.68 -44.06 2.19
C GLU A 146 11.87 -43.38 2.86
N GLU A 147 12.42 -44.01 3.90
CA GLU A 147 13.56 -43.48 4.65
C GLU A 147 14.73 -43.12 3.70
N GLY A 148 15.24 -41.90 3.85
CA GLY A 148 16.30 -41.36 2.99
C GLY A 148 15.81 -40.69 1.70
N THR A 149 14.50 -40.61 1.46
CA THR A 149 13.93 -39.87 0.34
C THR A 149 13.70 -38.40 0.71
N ALA A 150 14.35 -37.48 0.00
CA ALA A 150 14.21 -36.04 0.21
C ALA A 150 14.12 -35.27 -1.10
N ASP A 151 13.33 -34.18 -1.09
CA ASP A 151 13.26 -33.19 -2.16
C ASP A 151 14.11 -31.96 -1.78
N PHE A 152 15.07 -31.62 -2.64
CA PHE A 152 16.00 -30.50 -2.44
C PHE A 152 15.53 -29.25 -3.17
N PHE A 153 15.52 -28.12 -2.47
CA PHE A 153 15.13 -26.81 -3.01
C PHE A 153 16.31 -25.85 -3.16
N GLU A 154 17.35 -26.01 -2.34
CA GLU A 154 18.57 -25.22 -2.40
C GLU A 154 19.74 -26.09 -1.94
N VAL A 155 20.87 -26.02 -2.66
CA VAL A 155 22.14 -26.64 -2.26
C VAL A 155 23.24 -25.64 -2.52
N GLU A 156 24.06 -25.39 -1.50
CA GLU A 156 25.12 -24.40 -1.53
C GLU A 156 26.39 -25.00 -0.97
N GLU A 157 27.44 -24.98 -1.79
CA GLU A 157 28.74 -25.55 -1.43
C GLU A 157 29.47 -24.70 -0.39
N ARG A 158 29.36 -23.36 -0.50
CA ARG A 158 29.98 -22.41 0.44
C ARG A 158 29.14 -21.15 0.56
N THR A 159 28.50 -20.94 1.70
CA THR A 159 27.62 -19.80 1.93
C THR A 159 27.72 -19.27 3.36
N LEU A 160 27.44 -17.98 3.53
CA LEU A 160 27.45 -17.27 4.81
C LEU A 160 26.06 -16.88 5.31
N ALA A 161 25.05 -16.85 4.43
CA ALA A 161 23.70 -16.45 4.78
C ALA A 161 22.72 -16.79 3.65
N ARG A 162 21.46 -17.05 4.00
CA ARG A 162 20.33 -17.10 3.06
C ARG A 162 19.09 -16.51 3.71
N HIS A 163 18.20 -15.97 2.90
CA HIS A 163 16.92 -15.43 3.33
C HIS A 163 15.91 -15.60 2.21
N GLY A 164 14.64 -15.73 2.56
CA GLY A 164 13.59 -15.90 1.57
C GLY A 164 12.26 -16.30 2.18
N SER A 165 11.38 -16.79 1.30
CA SER A 165 10.09 -17.37 1.66
C SER A 165 9.99 -18.78 1.10
N TYR A 166 9.38 -19.68 1.85
CA TYR A 166 9.14 -21.06 1.46
C TYR A 166 7.65 -21.38 1.63
N VAL A 167 7.11 -22.18 0.71
CA VAL A 167 5.76 -22.73 0.79
C VAL A 167 5.89 -24.24 0.66
N ALA A 168 5.41 -24.98 1.65
CA ALA A 168 5.49 -26.43 1.65
C ALA A 168 4.67 -27.04 0.49
N PRO A 169 5.29 -27.82 -0.41
CA PRO A 169 4.58 -28.46 -1.52
C PRO A 169 3.76 -29.69 -1.09
N PHE A 170 3.97 -30.18 0.13
CA PHE A 170 3.29 -31.33 0.73
C PHE A 170 3.42 -31.28 2.26
N PRO A 171 2.65 -32.09 3.01
CA PRO A 171 2.85 -32.27 4.45
C PRO A 171 4.13 -33.05 4.74
N GLY A 172 4.91 -32.59 5.73
CA GLY A 172 6.16 -33.23 6.08
C GLY A 172 7.06 -32.41 7.00
N ILE A 173 8.35 -32.72 6.98
CA ILE A 173 9.39 -31.95 7.67
C ILE A 173 10.25 -31.21 6.63
N HIS A 174 10.48 -29.92 6.87
CA HIS A 174 11.10 -29.02 5.92
C HIS A 174 12.12 -28.15 6.64
N GLY A 175 13.35 -28.09 6.14
CA GLY A 175 14.34 -27.22 6.75
C GLY A 175 15.73 -27.42 6.20
N TRP A 176 16.70 -26.96 6.97
CA TRP A 176 18.07 -26.84 6.51
C TRP A 176 18.97 -27.83 7.20
N TYR A 177 19.90 -28.37 6.43
CA TYR A 177 21.11 -29.01 6.92
C TYR A 177 22.29 -28.07 6.69
N TRP A 178 23.12 -27.89 7.72
CA TRP A 178 24.36 -27.13 7.67
C TRP A 178 25.54 -28.01 8.10
N LEU A 179 26.54 -28.13 7.23
CA LEU A 179 27.78 -28.83 7.50
C LEU A 179 28.93 -27.83 7.63
N ASN A 180 29.65 -27.95 8.74
CA ASN A 180 30.89 -27.23 8.96
C ASN A 180 32.08 -28.08 8.49
N GLU A 181 32.62 -27.77 7.31
CA GLU A 181 33.82 -28.41 6.76
C GLU A 181 35.12 -27.65 7.10
N ASN A 182 35.04 -26.66 8.00
CA ASN A 182 36.19 -25.89 8.46
C ASN A 182 36.89 -26.56 9.65
N ASP A 183 38.07 -26.04 9.97
CA ASP A 183 38.89 -26.47 11.12
C ASP A 183 38.48 -25.83 12.46
N ASP A 184 37.66 -24.75 12.42
CA ASP A 184 37.14 -24.05 13.60
C ASP A 184 35.62 -24.21 13.72
N THR A 185 35.09 -24.04 14.93
CA THR A 185 33.63 -24.03 15.17
C THR A 185 32.95 -22.88 14.43
N VAL A 186 31.85 -23.18 13.74
CA VAL A 186 31.00 -22.20 13.08
C VAL A 186 29.67 -22.08 13.80
N THR A 187 29.21 -20.86 14.00
CA THR A 187 27.91 -20.57 14.60
C THR A 187 26.92 -20.21 13.51
N VAL A 188 25.77 -20.90 13.46
CA VAL A 188 24.65 -20.57 12.57
C VAL A 188 23.52 -19.98 13.40
N THR A 189 22.98 -18.84 12.97
CA THR A 189 21.78 -18.22 13.57
C THR A 189 20.65 -18.23 12.56
N LEU A 190 19.48 -18.74 12.95
CA LEU A 190 18.26 -18.85 12.16
C LEU A 190 17.15 -18.02 12.81
N ASP A 191 16.50 -17.21 11.99
CA ASP A 191 15.23 -16.55 12.25
C ASP A 191 14.19 -17.09 11.28
N ALA A 192 13.07 -17.57 11.79
CA ALA A 192 11.94 -18.04 10.97
C ALA A 192 10.61 -17.54 11.52
N SER A 193 9.66 -17.33 10.63
CA SER A 193 8.31 -16.88 10.97
C SER A 193 7.31 -17.46 9.99
N GLY A 194 6.24 -18.07 10.48
CA GLY A 194 5.30 -18.74 9.60
C GLY A 194 4.28 -19.59 10.31
N PHE A 195 3.73 -20.56 9.58
CA PHE A 195 2.63 -21.40 10.02
C PHE A 195 3.09 -22.83 10.34
N PHE A 196 4.06 -22.95 11.24
CA PHE A 196 4.62 -24.21 11.77
C PHE A 196 4.29 -24.38 13.27
N SER A 197 4.45 -25.59 13.80
CA SER A 197 4.11 -25.91 15.20
C SER A 197 5.20 -26.62 15.97
N THR A 198 6.00 -27.45 15.31
CA THR A 198 7.10 -28.19 15.93
C THR A 198 8.34 -28.10 15.07
N SER A 199 9.49 -28.29 15.70
CA SER A 199 10.76 -28.53 15.03
C SER A 199 11.39 -29.83 15.46
N VAL A 200 12.27 -30.35 14.61
CA VAL A 200 13.18 -31.44 14.90
C VAL A 200 14.61 -30.99 14.61
N GLU A 201 15.49 -31.24 15.57
CA GLU A 201 16.92 -30.98 15.48
C GLU A 201 17.65 -32.33 15.40
N LEU A 202 18.49 -32.51 14.38
CA LEU A 202 19.36 -33.67 14.22
C LEU A 202 20.81 -33.19 14.21
N ALA A 203 21.62 -33.78 15.08
CA ALA A 203 23.03 -33.45 15.21
C ALA A 203 23.87 -34.74 15.25
N ARG A 204 25.15 -34.62 14.92
CA ARG A 204 26.08 -35.76 14.84
C ARG A 204 26.13 -36.53 16.17
N GLY A 205 25.71 -37.80 16.14
CA GLY A 205 25.82 -38.71 17.29
C GLY A 205 24.79 -38.46 18.39
N GLU A 206 23.79 -37.61 18.14
CA GLU A 206 22.71 -37.31 19.06
C GLU A 206 21.38 -37.88 18.55
N LEU A 207 20.47 -38.17 19.47
CA LEU A 207 19.11 -38.55 19.09
C LEU A 207 18.35 -37.30 18.60
N PRO A 208 17.41 -37.44 17.64
CA PRO A 208 16.58 -36.34 17.20
C PRO A 208 15.87 -35.66 18.37
N THR A 209 15.98 -34.34 18.46
CA THR A 209 15.33 -33.54 19.49
C THR A 209 14.13 -32.82 18.91
N VAL A 210 12.93 -33.25 19.31
CA VAL A 210 11.66 -32.62 18.89
C VAL A 210 11.28 -31.53 19.89
N ARG A 211 10.84 -30.37 19.39
CA ARG A 211 10.41 -29.23 20.21
C ARG A 211 9.07 -28.70 19.71
N GLU A 212 8.23 -28.28 20.65
CA GLU A 212 7.05 -27.47 20.33
C GLU A 212 7.46 -26.00 20.25
N ILE A 213 7.03 -25.31 19.20
CA ILE A 213 7.31 -23.90 19.00
C ILE A 213 6.11 -23.11 19.48
N MET A 214 6.29 -22.48 20.64
CA MET A 214 5.23 -21.76 21.33
C MET A 214 5.31 -20.25 21.18
N GLU A 215 6.44 -19.73 20.69
CA GLU A 215 6.66 -18.30 20.55
C GLU A 215 5.77 -17.72 19.44
N THR A 216 5.20 -16.56 19.75
CA THR A 216 4.38 -15.73 18.85
C THR A 216 4.94 -14.31 18.88
N PRO A 217 4.71 -13.48 17.84
CA PRO A 217 5.15 -12.09 17.86
C PRO A 217 4.71 -11.40 19.14
N ASP A 218 5.62 -10.64 19.73
CA ASP A 218 5.31 -9.85 20.90
C ASP A 218 4.13 -8.91 20.60
N SER A 219 3.01 -9.16 21.26
CA SER A 219 1.80 -8.34 21.14
C SER A 219 2.05 -6.87 21.50
N THR A 220 3.11 -6.57 22.26
CA THR A 220 3.51 -5.20 22.64
C THR A 220 4.44 -4.53 21.63
N ALA A 221 5.00 -5.28 20.68
CA ALA A 221 5.77 -4.72 19.55
C ALA A 221 4.86 -4.03 18.50
N TRP A 222 3.54 -4.24 18.58
CA TRP A 222 2.56 -3.47 17.82
C TRP A 222 2.49 -2.04 18.37
N ARG A 223 3.36 -1.17 17.85
CA ARG A 223 3.17 0.27 17.97
C ARG A 223 2.17 0.67 16.89
N PRO A 224 0.94 1.09 17.22
CA PRO A 224 0.07 1.68 16.22
C PRO A 224 0.83 2.87 15.63
N PHE A 225 1.12 2.81 14.34
CA PHE A 225 1.56 3.97 13.58
C PHE A 225 0.34 4.86 13.35
N PHE A 226 -0.13 5.54 14.40
CA PHE A 226 -1.16 6.58 14.35
C PHE A 226 -0.86 7.65 15.40
#